data_AF-A0A7X3U264-F1
#
_entry.id   AF-A0A7X3U264-F1
#
_cell.length_a   1.000
_cell.length_b   1.000
_cell.length_c   1.000
_cell.angle_alpha   90.00
_cell.angle_beta   90.00
_cell.angle_gamma   90.00
#
_symmetry.space_group_name_H-M   'P 1'
#
loop_
_entity.id
_entity.type
_entity.pdbx_description
1 polymer ?
#
loop_
_entity_poly.entity_id
_entity_poly.type
_entity_poly.pdbx_seq_one_letter_code
_entity_poly.pdbx_strand_id
1 'polypeptide(L)'
;NDPGHAAWQGGWTIFYWGWWISWAPFVGLFIARISRGRTIREFMVGVLFVPTTIGFFWLCMFGGNAMYLELTAEGGVGTAGIVDLVRAWNLPAALYGTIERLTDISALQWAVSALATLLLATWFITSSDSGTLVITTMLSLGSDEPPQRFRIVWGLGEGFVAAVLLLAGGLRALQTASIAAALPISVVMVFMAYGLLKSLTEDSSAVPAPGAMWGRARGPA
;
A
#
# COMPACT_ATOMS: atom_id res chain seq x y z
N ASN A 1 23.60 -18.76 -6.91
CA ASN A 1 23.08 -18.32 -5.60
C ASN A 1 24.09 -17.36 -4.98
N ASP A 2 24.09 -16.11 -5.43
CA ASP A 2 24.89 -15.05 -4.80
C ASP A 2 24.15 -14.59 -3.53
N PRO A 3 24.78 -14.66 -2.33
CA PRO A 3 24.19 -14.18 -1.09
C PRO A 3 23.68 -12.74 -1.18
N GLY A 4 24.31 -11.89 -1.99
CA GLY A 4 23.89 -10.51 -2.22
C GLY A 4 22.54 -10.41 -2.93
N HIS A 5 22.29 -11.26 -3.93
CA HIS A 5 21.00 -11.28 -4.63
C HIS A 5 19.85 -11.73 -3.74
N ALA A 6 20.07 -12.75 -2.89
CA ALA A 6 19.06 -13.23 -1.97
C ALA A 6 18.69 -12.16 -0.92
N ALA A 7 19.70 -11.47 -0.37
CA ALA A 7 19.48 -10.36 0.57
C ALA A 7 18.70 -9.20 -0.07
N TRP A 8 19.04 -8.84 -1.31
CA TRP A 8 18.33 -7.79 -2.05
C TRP A 8 16.88 -8.16 -2.34
N GLN A 9 16.63 -9.39 -2.81
CA GLN A 9 15.27 -9.90 -3.05
C GLN A 9 14.44 -9.93 -1.76
N GLY A 10 15.06 -10.33 -0.64
CA GLY A 10 14.43 -10.31 0.69
C GLY A 10 14.01 -8.91 1.14
N GLY A 11 14.91 -7.93 1.01
CA GLY A 11 14.66 -6.55 1.46
C GLY A 11 13.67 -5.76 0.60
N TRP A 12 13.50 -6.12 -0.67
CA TRP A 12 12.67 -5.40 -1.63
C TRP A 12 11.49 -6.24 -2.12
N THR A 13 11.74 -7.15 -3.04
CA THR A 13 10.69 -7.88 -3.77
C THR A 13 9.82 -8.72 -2.84
N ILE A 14 10.44 -9.58 -2.01
CA ILE A 14 9.72 -10.46 -1.09
C ILE A 14 9.02 -9.65 -0.01
N PHE A 15 9.66 -8.59 0.50
CA PHE A 15 9.05 -7.66 1.42
C PHE A 15 7.79 -7.01 0.85
N TYR A 16 7.85 -6.43 -0.35
CA TYR A 16 6.68 -5.81 -0.97
C TYR A 16 5.57 -6.81 -1.26
N TRP A 17 5.89 -8.02 -1.74
CA TRP A 17 4.88 -9.08 -1.86
C TRP A 17 4.22 -9.41 -0.52
N GLY A 18 5.01 -9.55 0.54
CA GLY A 18 4.51 -9.77 1.89
C GLY A 18 3.58 -8.65 2.36
N TRP A 19 4.01 -7.40 2.19
CA TRP A 19 3.22 -6.22 2.52
C TRP A 19 1.89 -6.20 1.75
N TRP A 20 1.91 -6.32 0.43
CA TRP A 20 0.68 -6.26 -0.37
C TRP A 20 -0.30 -7.37 -0.01
N ILE A 21 0.19 -8.59 0.24
CA ILE A 21 -0.64 -9.71 0.69
C ILE A 21 -1.23 -9.44 2.07
N SER A 22 -0.45 -8.93 3.03
CA SER A 22 -0.96 -8.65 4.38
C SER A 22 -2.03 -7.54 4.39
N TRP A 23 -2.00 -6.64 3.41
CA TRP A 23 -2.99 -5.57 3.22
C TRP A 23 -4.20 -5.97 2.35
N ALA A 24 -4.13 -7.09 1.64
CA ALA A 24 -5.17 -7.48 0.68
C ALA A 24 -6.59 -7.57 1.29
N PRO A 25 -6.82 -8.11 2.50
CA PRO A 25 -8.16 -8.16 3.09
C PRO A 25 -8.75 -6.76 3.36
N PHE A 26 -7.91 -5.83 3.81
CA PHE A 26 -8.28 -4.46 4.10
C PHE A 26 -8.67 -3.70 2.83
N VAL A 27 -7.76 -3.70 1.84
CA VAL A 27 -7.96 -3.01 0.57
C VAL A 27 -9.12 -3.64 -0.21
N GLY A 28 -9.22 -4.97 -0.21
CA GLY A 28 -10.29 -5.70 -0.89
C GLY A 28 -11.68 -5.30 -0.43
N LEU A 29 -11.91 -5.19 0.89
CA LEU A 29 -13.20 -4.78 1.43
C LEU A 29 -13.55 -3.33 1.04
N PHE A 30 -12.56 -2.42 1.12
CA PHE A 30 -12.75 -1.03 0.73
C PHE A 30 -13.14 -0.90 -0.75
N ILE A 31 -12.37 -1.53 -1.65
CA ILE A 31 -12.63 -1.47 -3.09
C ILE A 31 -13.98 -2.13 -3.41
N ALA A 32 -14.32 -3.25 -2.76
CA ALA A 32 -15.62 -3.90 -2.95
C ALA A 32 -16.79 -2.98 -2.60
N ARG A 33 -16.70 -2.22 -1.50
CA ARG A 33 -17.75 -1.28 -1.06
C ARG A 33 -17.99 -0.15 -2.07
N ILE A 34 -16.93 0.48 -2.58
CA ILE A 34 -17.04 1.59 -3.54
C ILE A 34 -17.35 1.13 -4.97
N SER A 35 -17.24 -0.17 -5.25
CA SER A 35 -17.45 -0.75 -6.60
C SER A 35 -18.84 -1.34 -6.81
N ARG A 36 -19.78 -1.12 -5.88
CA ARG A 36 -21.16 -1.64 -6.01
C ARG A 36 -21.82 -1.14 -7.31
N GLY A 37 -22.33 -2.08 -8.11
CA GLY A 37 -23.02 -1.79 -9.37
C GLY A 37 -22.11 -1.62 -10.60
N ARG A 38 -20.79 -1.86 -10.47
CA ARG A 38 -19.85 -1.91 -11.60
C ARG A 38 -19.79 -3.31 -12.21
N THR A 39 -19.52 -3.39 -13.51
CA THR A 39 -19.19 -4.69 -14.14
C THR A 39 -17.80 -5.17 -13.69
N ILE A 40 -17.55 -6.48 -13.72
CA ILE A 40 -16.24 -7.06 -13.38
C ILE A 40 -15.13 -6.44 -14.27
N ARG A 41 -15.42 -6.18 -15.55
CA ARG A 41 -14.46 -5.57 -16.47
C ARG A 41 -14.09 -4.15 -16.06
N GLU A 42 -15.08 -3.30 -15.77
CA GLU A 42 -14.85 -1.93 -15.30
C GLU A 42 -14.10 -1.91 -13.97
N PHE A 43 -14.46 -2.82 -13.05
CA PHE A 43 -13.76 -3.01 -11.79
C PHE A 43 -12.27 -3.34 -12.01
N MET A 44 -11.97 -4.36 -12.82
CA MET A 44 -10.60 -4.79 -13.08
C MET A 44 -9.76 -3.69 -13.73
N VAL A 45 -10.31 -2.98 -14.73
CA VAL A 45 -9.60 -1.87 -15.39
C VAL A 45 -9.36 -0.73 -14.40
N GLY A 46 -10.37 -0.35 -13.61
CA GLY A 46 -10.24 0.72 -12.63
C GLY A 46 -9.19 0.42 -11.57
N VAL A 47 -9.25 -0.79 -10.98
CA VAL A 47 -8.34 -1.21 -9.89
C VAL A 47 -6.90 -1.39 -10.36
N LEU A 48 -6.68 -1.82 -11.61
CA LEU A 48 -5.34 -2.00 -12.15
C LEU A 48 -4.74 -0.68 -12.63
N PHE A 49 -5.45 0.07 -13.48
CA PHE A 49 -4.84 1.20 -14.19
C PHE A 49 -4.80 2.48 -13.37
N VAL A 50 -5.82 2.79 -12.55
CA VAL A 50 -5.86 4.05 -11.80
C VAL A 50 -4.72 4.12 -10.77
N PRO A 51 -4.53 3.13 -9.87
CA PRO A 51 -3.44 3.18 -8.90
C PRO A 51 -2.06 3.07 -9.56
N THR A 52 -1.92 2.24 -10.58
CA THR A 52 -0.66 2.08 -11.32
C THR A 52 -0.22 3.38 -11.97
N THR A 53 -1.16 4.12 -12.57
CA THR A 53 -0.85 5.42 -13.21
C THR A 53 -0.41 6.45 -12.17
N ILE A 54 -1.11 6.53 -11.04
CA ILE A 54 -0.73 7.44 -9.95
C ILE A 54 0.66 7.07 -9.40
N GLY A 55 0.90 5.78 -9.15
CA GLY A 55 2.20 5.28 -8.70
C GLY A 55 3.32 5.52 -9.70
N PHE A 56 3.05 5.39 -10.99
CA PHE A 56 3.99 5.69 -12.06
C PHE A 56 4.41 7.16 -12.02
N PHE A 57 3.45 8.10 -12.00
CA PHE A 57 3.77 9.53 -11.91
C PHE A 57 4.49 9.88 -10.62
N TRP A 58 4.10 9.28 -9.49
CA TRP A 58 4.78 9.48 -8.21
C TRP A 58 6.26 9.04 -8.28
N LEU A 59 6.53 7.83 -8.77
CA LEU A 59 7.90 7.32 -8.88
C LEU A 59 8.73 8.12 -9.89
N CYS A 60 8.15 8.50 -11.03
CA CYS A 60 8.83 9.35 -12.00
C CYS A 60 9.15 10.73 -11.44
N MET A 61 8.23 11.35 -10.70
CA MET A 61 8.44 12.68 -10.15
C MET A 61 9.46 12.65 -9.00
N PHE A 62 9.24 11.87 -7.96
CA PHE A 62 10.09 11.89 -6.76
C PHE A 62 11.38 11.08 -6.96
N GLY A 63 11.25 9.85 -7.48
CA GLY A 63 12.41 9.00 -7.78
C GLY A 63 13.26 9.57 -8.92
N GLY A 64 12.63 10.14 -9.94
CA GLY A 64 13.34 10.83 -11.02
C GLY A 64 14.10 12.06 -10.54
N ASN A 65 13.53 12.88 -9.65
CA ASN A 65 14.25 14.02 -9.05
C ASN A 65 15.43 13.56 -8.19
N ALA A 66 15.24 12.57 -7.32
CA ALA A 66 16.33 12.02 -6.50
C ALA A 66 17.47 11.48 -7.37
N MET A 67 17.14 10.79 -8.47
CA MET A 67 18.12 10.27 -9.42
C MET A 67 18.80 11.39 -10.21
N TYR A 68 18.06 12.41 -10.65
CA TYR A 68 18.61 13.58 -11.34
C TYR A 68 19.65 14.28 -10.47
N LEU A 69 19.32 14.56 -9.21
CA LEU A 69 20.24 15.19 -8.25
C LEU A 69 21.53 14.40 -8.06
N GLU A 70 21.47 13.07 -8.09
CA GLU A 70 22.66 12.22 -8.00
C GLU A 70 23.50 12.18 -9.29
N LEU A 71 22.85 12.25 -10.45
CA LEU A 71 23.55 12.23 -11.73
C LEU A 71 24.18 13.59 -12.06
N THR A 72 23.63 14.70 -11.55
CA THR A 72 24.08 16.06 -11.84
C THR A 72 24.77 16.74 -10.66
N ALA A 73 25.17 15.99 -9.62
CA ALA A 73 25.84 16.55 -8.46
C ALA A 73 27.19 17.17 -8.86
N GLU A 74 27.54 18.32 -8.27
CA GLU A 74 28.78 19.06 -8.60
C GLU A 74 30.06 18.25 -8.34
N GLY A 75 30.03 17.33 -7.36
CA GLY A 75 31.14 16.42 -7.06
C GLY A 75 31.27 15.23 -8.01
N GLY A 76 30.35 15.07 -8.97
CA GLY A 76 30.28 13.93 -9.88
C GLY A 76 29.12 12.97 -9.57
N VAL A 77 28.95 11.96 -10.42
CA VAL A 77 27.83 11.01 -10.30
C VAL A 77 27.91 10.25 -8.97
N GLY A 78 26.81 10.28 -8.21
CA GLY A 78 26.70 9.56 -6.93
C GLY A 78 27.22 10.34 -5.72
N THR A 79 27.65 11.60 -5.90
CA THR A 79 28.17 12.41 -4.79
C THR A 79 27.12 13.26 -4.09
N ALA A 80 25.84 13.20 -4.48
CA ALA A 80 24.80 13.89 -3.74
C ALA A 80 24.54 13.22 -2.37
N GLY A 81 24.90 11.94 -2.21
CA GLY A 81 24.81 11.19 -0.96
C GLY A 81 23.43 10.58 -0.66
N ILE A 82 22.46 10.75 -1.56
CA ILE A 82 21.13 10.13 -1.49
C ILE A 82 21.26 8.61 -1.68
N VAL A 83 22.11 8.16 -2.60
CA VAL A 83 22.36 6.72 -2.85
C VAL A 83 22.96 6.05 -1.61
N ASP A 84 23.85 6.72 -0.89
CA ASP A 84 24.47 6.18 0.31
C ASP A 84 23.45 6.03 1.45
N LEU A 85 22.53 6.98 1.60
CA LEU A 85 21.43 6.90 2.55
C LEU A 85 20.49 5.72 2.23
N VAL A 86 20.19 5.48 0.95
CA VAL A 86 19.39 4.33 0.51
C VAL A 86 20.12 3.01 0.79
N ARG A 87 21.43 2.93 0.48
CA ARG A 87 22.26 1.74 0.76
C ARG A 87 22.39 1.45 2.25
N ALA A 88 22.39 2.49 3.08
CA ALA A 88 22.38 2.40 4.53
C ALA A 88 20.99 2.06 5.12
N TRP A 89 19.97 1.80 4.29
CA TRP A 89 18.58 1.57 4.72
C TRP A 89 17.97 2.72 5.52
N ASN A 90 18.49 3.93 5.37
CA ASN A 90 17.96 5.14 6.01
C ASN A 90 17.04 5.90 5.05
N LEU A 91 15.92 5.25 4.70
CA LEU A 91 14.95 5.77 3.74
C LEU A 91 14.33 7.13 4.16
N PRO A 92 14.01 7.39 5.44
CA PRO A 92 13.55 8.71 5.87
C PRO A 92 14.59 9.79 5.59
N ALA A 93 15.86 9.54 5.93
CA ALA A 93 16.92 10.51 5.65
C ALA A 93 17.13 10.71 4.14
N ALA A 94 16.96 9.67 3.32
CA ALA A 94 17.03 9.82 1.86
C ALA A 94 15.93 10.77 1.33
N LEU A 95 14.71 10.71 1.88
CA LEU A 95 13.63 11.65 1.54
C LEU A 95 13.99 13.09 1.90
N TYR A 96 14.35 13.35 3.17
CA TYR A 96 14.67 14.71 3.63
C TYR A 96 15.95 15.25 2.98
N GLY A 97 16.98 14.41 2.80
CA GLY A 97 18.20 14.77 2.09
C GLY A 97 17.94 15.11 0.61
N THR A 98 16.95 14.48 -0.02
CA THR A 98 16.48 14.88 -1.36
C THR A 98 15.79 16.24 -1.31
N ILE A 99 14.89 16.49 -0.35
CA ILE A 99 14.18 17.77 -0.19
C ILE A 99 15.16 18.93 0.02
N GLU A 100 16.17 18.75 0.86
CA GLU A 100 17.22 19.74 1.11
C GLU A 100 17.97 20.14 -0.17
N ARG A 101 18.09 19.22 -1.14
CA ARG A 101 18.81 19.44 -2.40
C ARG A 101 17.92 19.95 -3.54
N LEU A 102 16.61 20.07 -3.33
CA LEU A 102 15.69 20.60 -4.36
C LEU A 102 15.81 22.12 -4.53
N THR A 103 16.29 22.83 -3.51
CA THR A 103 16.37 24.30 -3.53
C THR A 103 17.45 24.78 -2.56
N ASP A 104 18.15 25.85 -2.91
CA ASP A 104 19.16 26.49 -2.03
C ASP A 104 18.53 27.44 -0.99
N ILE A 105 17.20 27.62 -1.05
CA ILE A 105 16.48 28.53 -0.15
C ILE A 105 16.11 27.77 1.13
N SER A 106 16.86 28.01 2.20
CA SER A 106 16.69 27.35 3.51
C SER A 106 15.26 27.40 4.06
N ALA A 107 14.58 28.54 3.92
CA ALA A 107 13.19 28.69 4.35
C ALA A 107 12.23 27.76 3.58
N LEU A 108 12.49 27.54 2.29
CA LEU A 108 11.68 26.66 1.45
C LEU A 108 11.97 25.19 1.74
N GLN A 109 13.24 24.81 1.96
CA GLN A 109 13.62 23.46 2.39
C GLN A 109 12.87 23.06 3.67
N TRP A 110 12.87 23.96 4.67
CA TRP A 110 12.16 23.74 5.93
C TRP A 110 10.66 23.62 5.72
N ALA A 111 10.06 24.53 4.94
CA ALA A 111 8.63 24.51 4.66
C ALA A 111 8.19 23.21 3.96
N VAL A 112 8.95 22.74 2.95
CA VAL A 112 8.66 21.50 2.23
C VAL A 112 8.87 20.29 3.13
N SER A 113 9.90 20.28 3.98
CA SER A 113 10.13 19.20 4.95
C SER A 113 9.05 19.12 6.02
N ALA A 114 8.59 20.28 6.52
CA ALA A 114 7.48 20.36 7.46
C ALA A 114 6.18 19.88 6.81
N LEU A 115 5.92 20.28 5.57
CA LEU A 115 4.77 19.82 4.79
C LEU A 115 4.83 18.30 4.55
N ALA A 116 5.99 17.77 4.16
CA ALA A 116 6.17 16.33 3.96
C ALA A 116 5.88 15.54 5.25
N THR A 117 6.41 16.03 6.38
CA THR A 117 6.15 15.43 7.70
C THR A 117 4.66 15.47 8.06
N LEU A 118 4.00 16.61 7.83
CA LEU A 118 2.56 16.76 8.07
C LEU A 118 1.74 15.80 7.20
N LEU A 119 2.07 15.68 5.91
CA LEU A 119 1.41 14.77 4.99
C LEU A 119 1.61 13.29 5.38
N LEU A 120 2.82 12.92 5.81
CA LEU A 120 3.09 11.57 6.31
C LEU A 120 2.28 11.29 7.58
N ALA A 121 2.20 12.26 8.50
CA ALA A 121 1.44 12.12 9.73
C ALA A 121 -0.07 11.99 9.46
N THR A 122 -0.64 12.84 8.60
CA THR A 122 -2.07 12.77 8.27
C THR A 122 -2.40 11.51 7.48
N TRP A 123 -1.54 11.08 6.57
CA TRP A 123 -1.67 9.81 5.85
C TRP A 123 -1.65 8.62 6.80
N PHE A 124 -0.70 8.58 7.74
CA PHE A 124 -0.62 7.53 8.76
C PHE A 124 -1.88 7.49 9.64
N ILE A 125 -2.34 8.65 10.15
CA ILE A 125 -3.54 8.75 10.99
C ILE A 125 -4.77 8.27 10.23
N THR A 126 -4.96 8.74 8.99
CA THR A 126 -6.12 8.37 8.16
C THR A 126 -6.11 6.89 7.79
N SER A 127 -4.94 6.34 7.51
CA SER A 127 -4.78 4.93 7.19
C SER A 127 -5.04 4.03 8.41
N SER A 128 -4.56 4.41 9.59
CA SER A 128 -4.80 3.65 10.83
C SER A 128 -6.28 3.69 11.22
N ASP A 129 -6.93 4.85 11.13
CA ASP A 129 -8.38 4.97 11.40
C ASP A 129 -9.20 4.07 10.47
N SER A 130 -8.88 4.07 9.18
CA SER A 130 -9.52 3.20 8.19
C SER A 130 -9.26 1.70 8.50
N GLY A 131 -8.04 1.34 8.88
CA GLY A 131 -7.65 -0.02 9.27
C GLY A 131 -8.44 -0.52 10.48
N THR A 132 -8.48 0.28 11.55
CA THR A 132 -9.24 0.01 12.76
C THR A 132 -10.73 -0.16 12.46
N LEU A 133 -11.31 0.66 11.56
CA LEU A 133 -12.69 0.50 11.13
C LEU A 133 -12.94 -0.88 10.48
N VAL A 134 -12.03 -1.34 9.63
CA VAL A 134 -12.19 -2.64 8.95
C VAL A 134 -12.07 -3.80 9.94
N ILE A 135 -11.08 -3.79 10.84
CA ILE A 135 -10.94 -4.84 11.87
C ILE A 135 -12.21 -4.92 12.72
N THR A 136 -12.72 -3.77 13.17
CA THR A 136 -13.91 -3.74 14.00
C THR A 136 -15.18 -4.15 13.26
N THR A 137 -15.26 -3.86 11.96
CA THR A 137 -16.35 -4.34 11.08
C THR A 137 -16.30 -5.87 10.94
N MET A 138 -15.11 -6.44 10.72
CA MET A 138 -14.92 -7.90 10.63
C MET A 138 -15.32 -8.60 11.94
N LEU A 139 -14.94 -8.04 13.09
CA LEU A 139 -15.30 -8.59 14.41
C LEU A 139 -16.77 -8.43 14.76
N SER A 140 -17.47 -7.48 14.13
CA SER A 140 -18.89 -7.23 14.33
C SER A 140 -19.76 -7.93 13.27
N LEU A 141 -19.25 -9.01 12.64
CA LEU A 141 -19.93 -9.78 11.60
C LEU A 141 -20.42 -8.94 10.41
N GLY A 142 -19.70 -7.86 10.07
CA GLY A 142 -20.05 -6.97 8.97
C GLY A 142 -21.02 -5.84 9.33
N SER A 143 -21.33 -5.62 10.61
CA SER A 143 -22.11 -4.45 11.05
C SER A 143 -21.40 -3.15 10.66
N ASP A 144 -22.16 -2.22 10.07
CA ASP A 144 -21.66 -0.90 9.65
C ASP A 144 -21.42 0.05 10.83
N GLU A 145 -21.93 -0.27 12.03
CA GLU A 145 -21.73 0.51 13.26
C GLU A 145 -21.09 -0.35 14.37
N PRO A 146 -19.79 -0.70 14.23
CA PRO A 146 -19.11 -1.46 15.26
C PRO A 146 -18.98 -0.64 16.57
N PRO A 147 -19.15 -1.26 17.75
CA PRO A 147 -19.04 -0.59 19.04
C PRO A 147 -17.76 0.23 19.21
N GLN A 148 -17.89 1.48 19.68
CA GLN A 148 -16.77 2.41 19.88
C GLN A 148 -15.64 1.83 20.76
N ARG A 149 -15.99 0.96 21.71
CA ARG A 149 -15.01 0.28 22.58
C ARG A 149 -14.03 -0.58 21.79
N PHE A 150 -14.50 -1.28 20.75
CA PHE A 150 -13.62 -2.09 19.91
C PHE A 150 -12.69 -1.21 19.09
N ARG A 151 -13.17 -0.05 18.60
CA ARG A 151 -12.32 0.89 17.86
C ARG A 151 -11.17 1.41 18.72
N ILE A 152 -11.44 1.78 19.97
CA ILE A 152 -10.41 2.27 20.89
C ILE A 152 -9.38 1.16 21.20
N VAL A 153 -9.84 -0.05 21.52
CA VAL A 153 -8.94 -1.17 21.85
C VAL A 153 -8.05 -1.54 20.66
N TRP A 154 -8.62 -1.66 19.46
CA TRP A 154 -7.86 -2.03 18.27
C TRP A 154 -6.95 -0.91 17.78
N GLY A 155 -7.41 0.35 17.79
CA GLY A 155 -6.57 1.49 17.42
C GLY A 155 -5.37 1.67 18.37
N LEU A 156 -5.58 1.52 19.69
CA LEU A 156 -4.46 1.54 20.64
C LEU A 156 -3.56 0.31 20.48
N GLY A 157 -4.12 -0.86 20.18
CA GLY A 157 -3.37 -2.08 19.90
C GLY A 157 -2.47 -1.96 18.68
N GLU A 158 -2.97 -1.40 17.58
CA GLU A 158 -2.18 -1.11 16.36
C GLU A 158 -1.02 -0.15 16.68
N GLY A 159 -1.30 0.96 17.38
CA GLY A 159 -0.28 1.92 17.79
C GLY A 159 0.76 1.32 18.73
N PHE A 160 0.34 0.46 19.65
CA PHE A 160 1.24 -0.26 20.56
C PHE A 160 2.16 -1.23 19.80
N VAL A 161 1.61 -2.03 18.88
CA VAL A 161 2.40 -2.94 18.04
C VAL A 161 3.39 -2.16 17.18
N ALA A 162 2.96 -1.05 16.56
CA ALA A 162 3.85 -0.18 15.80
C ALA A 162 5.01 0.37 16.66
N ALA A 163 4.73 0.86 17.86
CA ALA A 163 5.74 1.36 18.79
C ALA A 163 6.73 0.26 19.20
N VAL A 164 6.25 -0.94 19.54
CA VAL A 164 7.09 -2.08 19.90
C VAL A 164 7.99 -2.51 18.74
N LEU A 165 7.46 -2.62 17.53
CA LEU A 165 8.25 -3.00 16.36
C LEU A 165 9.32 -1.95 16.02
N LEU A 166 8.99 -0.66 16.16
CA LEU A 166 9.96 0.42 15.99
C LEU A 166 11.10 0.33 17.02
N LEU A 167 10.79 0.08 18.29
CA LEU A 167 11.79 -0.05 19.36
C LEU A 167 12.60 -1.35 19.27
N ALA A 168 12.00 -2.45 18.81
CA ALA A 168 12.65 -3.76 18.77
C ALA A 168 13.68 -3.87 17.63
N GLY A 169 13.45 -3.21 16.50
CA GLY A 169 14.38 -3.31 15.37
C GLY A 169 14.05 -2.40 14.18
N GLY A 170 13.21 -1.39 14.37
CA GLY A 170 12.86 -0.42 13.33
C GLY A 170 12.34 -1.07 12.05
N LEU A 171 12.77 -0.53 10.91
CA LEU A 171 12.35 -0.98 9.57
C LEU A 171 12.51 -2.51 9.38
N ARG A 172 13.61 -3.09 9.87
CA ARG A 172 13.89 -4.52 9.69
C ARG A 172 12.89 -5.40 10.45
N ALA A 173 12.51 -4.99 11.66
CA ALA A 173 11.48 -5.68 12.44
C ALA A 173 10.13 -5.59 11.74
N LEU A 174 9.77 -4.41 11.21
CA LEU A 174 8.53 -4.21 10.45
C LEU A 174 8.49 -5.08 9.18
N GLN A 175 9.57 -5.14 8.40
CA GLN A 175 9.65 -5.99 7.20
C GLN A 175 9.45 -7.47 7.54
N THR A 176 10.12 -7.94 8.59
CA THR A 176 10.03 -9.34 9.03
C THR A 176 8.62 -9.68 9.50
N ALA A 177 8.01 -8.82 10.31
CA ALA A 177 6.64 -9.00 10.79
C ALA A 177 5.63 -9.03 9.64
N SER A 178 5.79 -8.16 8.64
CA SER A 178 4.93 -8.13 7.46
C SER A 178 5.02 -9.41 6.63
N ILE A 179 6.23 -9.90 6.35
CA ILE A 179 6.44 -11.17 5.63
C ILE A 179 5.85 -12.35 6.42
N ALA A 180 6.05 -12.39 7.73
CA ALA A 180 5.50 -13.43 8.59
C ALA A 180 3.97 -13.44 8.58
N ALA A 181 3.33 -12.27 8.64
CA ALA A 181 1.87 -12.12 8.56
C ALA A 181 1.30 -12.48 7.18
N ALA A 182 2.06 -12.25 6.11
CA ALA A 182 1.64 -12.52 4.74
C ALA A 182 1.48 -14.01 4.44
N LEU A 183 2.33 -14.86 5.04
CA LEU A 183 2.33 -16.30 4.78
C LEU A 183 0.96 -16.97 5.05
N PRO A 184 0.34 -16.88 6.24
CA PRO A 184 -0.98 -17.45 6.47
C PRO A 184 -2.06 -16.79 5.61
N ILE A 185 -1.96 -15.49 5.36
CA ILE A 185 -2.94 -14.76 4.54
C ILE A 185 -2.89 -15.23 3.08
N SER A 186 -1.71 -15.56 2.55
CA SER A 186 -1.58 -16.08 1.18
C SER A 186 -2.34 -17.39 0.99
N VAL A 187 -2.36 -18.27 2.00
CA VAL A 187 -3.14 -19.51 1.96
C VAL A 187 -4.63 -19.20 1.88
N VAL A 188 -5.11 -18.23 2.69
CA VAL A 188 -6.50 -17.75 2.62
C VAL A 188 -6.81 -17.16 1.25
N MET A 189 -5.90 -16.38 0.65
CA MET A 189 -6.09 -15.80 -0.68
C MET A 189 -6.23 -16.87 -1.77
N VAL A 190 -5.49 -17.97 -1.69
CA VAL A 190 -5.65 -19.10 -2.65
C VAL A 190 -7.06 -19.70 -2.53
N PHE A 191 -7.57 -19.90 -1.31
CA PHE A 191 -8.94 -20.37 -1.12
C PHE A 191 -9.99 -19.36 -1.61
N MET A 192 -9.77 -18.07 -1.38
CA MET A 192 -10.65 -17.02 -1.89
C MET A 192 -10.66 -16.98 -3.43
N ALA A 193 -9.50 -17.13 -4.08
CA ALA A 193 -9.41 -17.20 -5.54
C ALA A 193 -10.15 -18.41 -6.10
N TYR A 194 -10.00 -19.59 -5.46
CA TYR A 194 -10.76 -20.78 -5.81
C TYR A 194 -12.28 -20.57 -5.64
N GLY A 195 -12.69 -20.00 -4.50
CA GLY A 195 -14.10 -19.69 -4.22
C GLY A 195 -14.69 -18.71 -5.24
N LEU A 196 -13.93 -17.69 -5.64
CA LEU A 196 -14.33 -16.74 -6.68
C LEU A 196 -14.51 -17.43 -8.04
N LEU A 197 -13.54 -18.25 -8.46
CA LEU A 197 -13.64 -18.98 -9.73
C LEU A 197 -14.85 -19.92 -9.75
N LYS A 198 -15.08 -20.66 -8.65
CA LYS A 198 -16.25 -21.51 -8.49
C LYS A 198 -17.55 -20.69 -8.58
N SER A 199 -17.64 -19.61 -7.82
CA SER A 199 -18.82 -18.74 -7.80
C SER A 199 -19.12 -18.13 -9.17
N LEU A 200 -18.10 -17.72 -9.93
CA LEU A 200 -18.27 -17.16 -11.27
C LEU A 200 -18.67 -18.22 -12.30
N THR A 201 -18.25 -19.47 -12.11
CA THR A 201 -18.61 -20.59 -12.99
C THR A 201 -20.04 -21.07 -12.76
N GLU A 202 -20.50 -21.00 -11.51
CA GLU A 202 -21.86 -21.37 -11.09
C GLU A 202 -22.88 -20.23 -11.32
N ASP A 203 -22.42 -19.02 -11.66
CA ASP A 203 -23.27 -17.86 -11.86
C ASP A 203 -24.05 -17.97 -13.19
N SER A 204 -25.36 -18.22 -13.08
CA SER A 204 -26.28 -18.30 -14.22
C SER A 204 -26.38 -17.01 -15.04
N SER A 205 -25.96 -15.86 -14.49
CA SER A 205 -25.91 -14.59 -15.23
C SER A 205 -24.69 -14.45 -16.16
N ALA A 206 -23.72 -15.36 -16.04
CA ALA A 206 -22.54 -15.42 -16.91
C ALA A 206 -22.81 -16.09 -18.27
N VAL A 207 -23.97 -16.74 -18.46
CA VAL A 207 -24.41 -17.27 -19.75
C VAL A 207 -24.96 -16.09 -20.58
N PRO A 208 -24.36 -15.75 -21.74
CA PRO A 208 -24.91 -14.72 -22.60
C PRO A 208 -26.31 -15.16 -23.02
N ALA A 209 -27.34 -14.38 -22.68
CA ALA A 209 -28.67 -14.58 -23.25
C ALA A 209 -28.52 -14.56 -24.78
N PRO A 210 -29.02 -15.57 -25.52
CA PRO A 210 -28.93 -15.57 -26.97
C PRO A 210 -29.57 -14.29 -27.53
N GLY A 211 -28.74 -13.38 -28.07
CA GLY A 211 -29.19 -12.12 -28.67
C GLY A 211 -28.84 -10.82 -27.92
N ALA A 212 -28.24 -10.86 -26.73
CA ALA A 212 -27.89 -9.63 -26.00
C ALA A 212 -26.55 -9.02 -26.44
N MET A 213 -26.40 -8.68 -27.72
CA MET A 213 -25.42 -7.69 -28.14
C MET A 213 -25.99 -6.30 -27.83
N TRP A 214 -25.52 -5.73 -26.71
CA TRP A 214 -25.70 -4.32 -26.32
C TRP A 214 -27.08 -3.92 -25.76
N GLY A 215 -27.38 -4.34 -24.53
CA GLY A 215 -28.52 -3.81 -23.77
C GLY A 215 -28.20 -3.76 -22.27
N ARG A 216 -28.24 -2.56 -21.66
CA ARG A 216 -28.07 -2.34 -20.22
C ARG A 216 -28.97 -3.28 -19.42
N ALA A 217 -28.38 -4.14 -18.58
CA ALA A 217 -29.12 -4.83 -17.54
C ALA A 217 -29.66 -3.78 -16.55
N ARG A 218 -30.98 -3.58 -16.54
CA ARG A 218 -31.66 -2.84 -15.47
C ARG A 218 -31.82 -3.80 -14.28
N GLY A 219 -31.33 -3.41 -13.12
CA GLY A 219 -31.53 -4.16 -11.86
C GLY A 219 -33.00 -4.09 -11.40
N PRO A 220 -33.46 -5.06 -10.58
CA PRO A 220 -34.80 -5.06 -10.03
C PRO A 220 -34.95 -4.02 -8.91
N ALA A 221 -36.16 -3.47 -8.82
CA ALA A 221 -36.64 -2.51 -7.81
C ALA A 221 -36.80 -3.15 -6.42
#